data_AF-A0A4U5PB76-F1
#
_entry.id   AF-A0A4U5PB76-F1
#
_cell.length_a   1.000
_cell.length_b   1.000
_cell.length_c   1.000
_cell.angle_alpha   90.00
_cell.angle_beta   90.00
_cell.angle_gamma   90.00
#
_symmetry.space_group_name_H-M   'P 1'
#
loop_
_entity.id
_entity.type
_entity.pdbx_description
1 polymer ?
#
loop_
_entity_poly.entity_id
_entity_poly.type
_entity_poly.pdbx_seq_one_letter_code
_entity_poly.pdbx_strand_id
1 'polypeptide(L)'
;MSGSFSFVFLLAFVVFSTSSAERCPPIFGESECPIGFSCVEGKCTGEGLGEDCNVLDCPENTRCFKGRCFSTENLPCDRNVLVGENAAKSVVSDCGIKGKCVNGRCAMDRCAGVSCGLTELCLDGTCTNVTDRFCLASFDCGPTMDCVNNKCQDSGILSKPICSCDPDQVCNIDGSCTRKPTTQPTALKLN
;
A
#
# COMPACT_ATOMS: atom_id res chain seq x y z
N MET A 1 0.59 15.05 -63.11
CA MET A 1 1.55 14.61 -62.07
C MET A 1 1.00 14.93 -60.68
N SER A 2 -0.10 14.31 -60.22
CA SER A 2 -0.70 14.59 -58.90
C SER A 2 -0.94 13.35 -58.03
N GLY A 3 -0.61 12.14 -58.50
CA GLY A 3 -0.84 10.89 -57.76
C GLY A 3 0.25 10.51 -56.76
N SER A 4 1.49 10.98 -56.98
CA SER A 4 2.66 10.51 -56.19
C SER A 4 2.76 11.16 -54.80
N PHE A 5 2.27 12.40 -54.63
CA PHE A 5 2.32 13.09 -53.34
C PHE A 5 1.33 12.52 -52.33
N SER A 6 0.15 12.06 -52.78
CA SER A 6 -0.88 11.50 -51.90
C SER A 6 -0.46 10.13 -51.32
N PHE A 7 0.25 9.32 -52.11
CA PHE A 7 0.74 8.01 -51.67
C PHE A 7 1.83 8.10 -50.59
N VAL A 8 2.72 9.10 -50.68
CA VAL A 8 3.78 9.31 -49.69
C VAL A 8 3.20 9.78 -48.35
N PHE A 9 2.18 10.65 -48.37
CA PHE A 9 1.48 11.07 -47.16
C PHE A 9 0.69 9.93 -46.52
N LEU A 10 0.05 9.08 -47.32
CA LEU A 10 -0.65 7.87 -46.82
C LEU A 10 0.32 6.85 -46.21
N LEU A 11 1.46 6.59 -46.85
CA LEU A 11 2.50 5.71 -46.30
C LEU A 11 3.10 6.26 -45.00
N ALA A 12 3.36 7.57 -44.93
CA ALA A 12 3.82 8.21 -43.70
C ALA A 12 2.77 8.10 -42.57
N PHE A 13 1.49 8.30 -42.87
CA PHE A 13 0.41 8.13 -41.89
C PHE A 13 0.30 6.67 -41.39
N VAL A 14 0.47 5.68 -42.27
CA VAL A 14 0.47 4.25 -41.88
C VAL A 14 1.67 3.88 -41.01
N VAL A 15 2.87 4.41 -41.33
CA VAL A 15 4.09 4.19 -40.52
C VAL A 15 3.97 4.84 -39.13
N PHE A 16 3.39 6.04 -39.03
CA PHE A 16 3.16 6.71 -37.74
C PHE A 16 2.02 6.10 -36.92
N SER A 17 1.02 5.49 -37.55
CA SER A 17 -0.14 4.92 -36.84
C SER A 17 0.13 3.57 -36.16
N THR A 18 1.23 2.88 -36.53
CA THR A 18 1.58 1.57 -35.95
C THR A 18 2.44 1.64 -34.69
N SER A 19 2.85 2.83 -34.24
CA SER A 19 3.63 2.98 -33.00
C SER A 19 2.73 3.03 -31.75
N SER A 20 1.89 2.01 -31.56
CA SER A 20 1.23 1.78 -30.27
C SER A 20 2.13 0.91 -29.38
N ALA A 21 3.08 1.59 -28.73
CA ALA A 21 3.49 1.42 -27.34
C ALA A 21 3.59 0.00 -26.73
N GLU A 22 4.65 -0.71 -27.10
CA GLU A 22 5.34 -1.69 -26.24
C GLU A 22 6.86 -1.56 -26.50
N ARG A 23 7.44 -0.39 -26.21
CA ARG A 23 8.90 -0.21 -26.29
C ARG A 23 9.53 -0.56 -24.95
N CYS A 24 10.05 -1.78 -24.83
CA CYS A 24 10.87 -2.18 -23.71
C CYS A 24 12.36 -1.81 -24.00
N PRO A 25 13.11 -1.21 -23.07
CA PRO A 25 14.52 -0.86 -23.29
C PRO A 25 15.42 -2.11 -23.41
N PRO A 26 16.45 -2.12 -24.28
CA PRO A 26 17.25 -3.32 -24.54
C PRO A 26 18.13 -3.80 -23.37
N ILE A 27 18.30 -3.01 -22.31
CA ILE A 27 19.16 -3.36 -21.16
C ILE A 27 18.34 -3.69 -19.89
N PHE A 28 17.15 -3.09 -19.73
CA PHE A 28 16.32 -3.23 -18.52
C PHE A 28 14.84 -3.48 -18.84
N GLY A 29 14.50 -3.74 -20.09
CA GLY A 29 13.12 -3.79 -20.56
C GLY A 29 12.41 -5.11 -20.31
N GLU A 30 13.11 -6.15 -19.87
CA GLU A 30 12.48 -7.43 -19.53
C GLU A 30 11.47 -7.28 -18.40
N SER A 31 11.75 -6.43 -17.41
CA SER A 31 10.80 -6.11 -16.32
C SER A 31 9.61 -5.26 -16.76
N GLU A 32 9.67 -4.66 -17.96
CA GLU A 32 8.56 -3.93 -18.55
C GLU A 32 7.64 -4.83 -19.38
N CYS A 33 8.03 -6.08 -19.61
CA CYS A 33 7.21 -7.06 -20.31
C CYS A 33 6.30 -7.83 -19.35
N PRO A 34 5.17 -8.36 -19.86
CA PRO A 34 4.36 -9.29 -19.11
C PRO A 34 5.17 -10.52 -18.68
N ILE A 35 4.74 -11.18 -17.60
CA ILE A 35 5.33 -12.44 -17.15
C ILE A 35 5.27 -13.47 -18.28
N GLY A 36 6.40 -14.12 -18.56
CA GLY A 36 6.54 -15.09 -19.64
C GLY A 36 6.86 -14.50 -21.02
N PHE A 37 7.03 -13.18 -21.13
CA PHE A 37 7.47 -12.51 -22.36
C PHE A 37 8.92 -12.00 -22.20
N SER A 38 9.66 -12.01 -23.30
CA SER A 38 11.03 -11.47 -23.36
C SER A 38 11.08 -10.21 -24.21
N CYS A 39 11.96 -9.27 -23.85
CA CYS A 39 12.16 -8.06 -24.65
C CYS A 39 13.15 -8.35 -25.79
N VAL A 40 12.66 -8.43 -27.03
CA VAL A 40 13.46 -8.64 -28.23
C VAL A 40 13.26 -7.46 -29.18
N GLU A 41 14.36 -6.81 -29.57
CA GLU A 41 14.35 -5.63 -30.47
C GLU A 41 13.41 -4.51 -30.00
N GLY A 42 13.29 -4.36 -28.69
CA GLY A 42 12.43 -3.36 -28.06
C GLY A 42 10.94 -3.68 -28.14
N LYS A 43 10.58 -4.96 -28.30
CA LYS A 43 9.20 -5.46 -28.26
C LYS A 43 9.11 -6.68 -27.36
N CYS A 44 8.02 -6.79 -26.60
CA CYS A 44 7.74 -8.00 -25.81
C CYS A 44 7.27 -9.13 -26.73
N THR A 45 8.05 -10.21 -26.80
CA THR A 45 7.74 -11.43 -27.56
C THR A 45 7.50 -12.59 -26.61
N GLY A 46 6.38 -13.28 -26.79
CA GLY A 46 5.96 -14.41 -25.96
C GLY A 46 4.63 -14.96 -26.44
N GLU A 47 4.23 -16.11 -25.90
CA GLU A 47 2.95 -16.76 -26.20
C GLU A 47 1.95 -16.48 -25.07
N GLY A 48 0.76 -16.00 -25.43
CA GLY A 48 -0.28 -15.67 -24.45
C GLY A 48 -1.30 -14.67 -25.00
N LEU A 49 -2.56 -15.09 -25.02
CA LEU A 49 -3.67 -14.19 -25.30
C LEU A 49 -3.94 -13.35 -24.05
N GLY A 50 -4.27 -12.08 -24.24
CA GLY A 50 -4.72 -11.24 -23.13
C GLY A 50 -6.15 -11.59 -22.74
N GLU A 51 -6.43 -11.62 -21.46
CA GLU A 51 -7.78 -11.79 -20.90
C GLU A 51 -8.30 -10.49 -20.27
N ASP A 52 -9.55 -10.42 -19.83
CA ASP A 52 -10.02 -9.24 -19.10
C ASP A 52 -9.45 -9.24 -17.67
N CYS A 53 -8.91 -8.10 -17.18
CA CYS A 53 -8.39 -7.99 -15.82
C CYS A 53 -9.45 -8.16 -14.71
N ASN A 54 -10.73 -8.10 -15.05
CA ASN A 54 -11.80 -8.43 -14.11
C ASN A 54 -11.96 -9.95 -13.89
N VAL A 55 -11.39 -10.77 -14.78
CA VAL A 55 -11.49 -12.24 -14.76
C VAL A 55 -10.14 -12.88 -14.48
N LEU A 56 -9.06 -12.27 -14.99
CA LEU A 56 -7.70 -12.78 -14.87
C LEU A 56 -7.16 -12.61 -13.44
N ASP A 57 -6.95 -13.74 -12.75
CA ASP A 57 -6.22 -13.76 -11.48
C ASP A 57 -4.72 -13.92 -11.75
N CYS A 58 -3.96 -12.89 -11.37
CA CYS A 58 -2.54 -12.84 -11.60
C CYS A 58 -1.78 -13.41 -10.38
N PRO A 59 -0.65 -14.11 -10.59
CA PRO A 59 0.13 -14.69 -9.50
C PRO A 59 0.64 -13.61 -8.53
N GLU A 60 1.08 -14.04 -7.35
CA GLU A 60 1.63 -13.11 -6.36
C GLU A 60 2.77 -12.24 -6.94
N ASN A 61 2.88 -11.00 -6.46
CA ASN A 61 3.85 -10.00 -6.93
C ASN A 61 3.66 -9.57 -8.39
N THR A 62 2.46 -9.75 -8.91
CA THR A 62 2.09 -9.28 -10.24
C THR A 62 0.77 -8.55 -10.21
N ARG A 63 0.53 -7.72 -11.21
CA ARG A 63 -0.72 -6.99 -11.43
C ARG A 63 -1.24 -7.28 -12.81
N CYS A 64 -2.56 -7.30 -12.97
CA CYS A 64 -3.13 -7.29 -14.29
C CYS A 64 -3.06 -5.88 -14.89
N PHE A 65 -2.50 -5.77 -16.09
CA PHE A 65 -2.51 -4.54 -16.88
C PHE A 65 -2.74 -4.90 -18.34
N LYS A 66 -3.74 -4.27 -18.98
CA LYS A 66 -4.13 -4.58 -20.38
C LYS A 66 -4.34 -6.08 -20.64
N GLY A 67 -4.88 -6.79 -19.65
CA GLY A 67 -5.21 -8.20 -19.77
C GLY A 67 -4.06 -9.18 -19.67
N ARG A 68 -2.91 -8.74 -19.18
CA ARG A 68 -1.75 -9.61 -18.92
C ARG A 68 -1.17 -9.28 -17.54
N CYS A 69 -0.49 -10.26 -16.96
CA CYS A 69 0.18 -10.08 -15.67
C CYS A 69 1.56 -9.46 -15.87
N PHE A 70 1.84 -8.37 -15.15
CA PHE A 70 3.14 -7.69 -15.12
C PHE A 70 3.70 -7.76 -13.71
N SER A 71 5.03 -7.87 -13.59
CA SER A 71 5.68 -7.76 -12.29
C SER A 71 5.36 -6.40 -11.65
N THR A 72 5.03 -6.43 -10.35
CA THR A 72 4.87 -5.20 -9.55
C THR A 72 6.15 -4.81 -8.84
N GLU A 73 7.20 -5.62 -8.93
CA GLU A 73 8.47 -5.37 -8.24
C GLU A 73 9.13 -4.06 -8.74
N ASN A 74 9.49 -3.18 -7.81
CA ASN A 74 10.15 -1.89 -8.08
C ASN A 74 9.36 -0.91 -8.94
N LEU A 75 8.10 -1.24 -9.28
CA LEU A 75 7.24 -0.40 -10.08
C LEU A 75 7.02 0.95 -9.36
N PRO A 76 7.21 2.10 -10.05
CA PRO A 76 6.97 3.40 -9.44
C PRO A 76 5.49 3.59 -9.07
N CYS A 77 5.22 4.03 -7.84
CA CYS A 77 3.90 4.36 -7.32
C CYS A 77 3.96 5.71 -6.56
N ASP A 78 2.79 6.35 -6.36
CA ASP A 78 2.59 7.61 -5.65
C ASP A 78 3.65 8.70 -5.88
N ARG A 79 4.18 8.78 -7.11
CA ARG A 79 5.24 9.72 -7.46
C ARG A 79 4.72 10.78 -8.41
N ASN A 80 4.95 12.05 -8.06
CA ASN A 80 4.80 13.14 -8.99
C ASN A 80 5.98 13.16 -9.97
N VAL A 81 5.68 13.00 -11.26
CA VAL A 81 6.65 13.06 -12.36
C VAL A 81 6.43 14.36 -13.13
N LEU A 82 7.50 15.11 -13.37
CA LEU A 82 7.45 16.29 -14.22
C LEU A 82 7.14 15.86 -15.66
N VAL A 83 6.07 16.39 -16.23
CA VAL A 83 5.63 16.15 -17.61
C VAL A 83 5.81 17.39 -18.49
N GLY A 84 6.30 18.50 -17.93
CA GLY A 84 6.65 19.73 -18.65
C GLY A 84 7.15 20.83 -17.71
N GLU A 85 7.56 21.97 -18.27
CA GLU A 85 7.85 23.17 -17.48
C GLU A 85 6.57 23.58 -16.73
N ASN A 86 6.59 23.42 -15.41
CA ASN A 86 5.45 23.67 -14.51
C ASN A 86 4.29 22.66 -14.58
N ALA A 87 4.50 21.49 -15.18
CA ALA A 87 3.48 20.44 -15.19
C ALA A 87 4.01 19.18 -14.49
N ALA A 88 3.32 18.73 -13.45
CA ALA A 88 3.58 17.46 -12.76
C ALA A 88 2.35 16.56 -12.85
N LYS A 89 2.57 15.26 -13.09
CA LYS A 89 1.53 14.24 -13.09
C LYS A 89 1.83 13.22 -12.00
N SER A 90 0.82 12.91 -11.18
CA SER A 90 0.93 11.81 -10.23
C SER A 90 0.86 10.47 -10.99
N VAL A 91 1.88 9.64 -10.80
CA VAL A 91 1.92 8.25 -11.23
C VAL A 91 1.46 7.41 -10.03
N VAL A 92 0.18 7.06 -10.03
CA VAL A 92 -0.40 6.10 -9.08
C VAL A 92 -0.48 4.76 -9.80
N SER A 93 0.52 3.92 -9.60
CA SER A 93 0.49 2.55 -10.10
C SER A 93 -0.15 1.64 -9.06
N ASP A 94 -1.06 0.79 -9.50
CA ASP A 94 -1.51 -0.35 -8.70
C ASP A 94 -0.33 -1.30 -8.45
N CYS A 95 -0.05 -1.61 -7.18
CA CYS A 95 1.01 -2.53 -6.75
C CYS A 95 0.55 -4.00 -6.73
N GLY A 96 -0.67 -4.28 -7.20
CA GLY A 96 -1.30 -5.59 -7.15
C GLY A 96 -1.98 -5.86 -5.81
N ILE A 97 -2.71 -6.97 -5.74
CA ILE A 97 -3.61 -7.32 -4.62
C ILE A 97 -2.88 -7.37 -3.27
N LYS A 98 -1.63 -7.84 -3.25
CA LYS A 98 -0.79 -7.93 -2.04
C LYS A 98 0.36 -6.93 -2.04
N GLY A 99 0.32 -5.91 -2.90
CA GLY A 99 1.38 -4.92 -2.98
C GLY A 99 1.06 -3.67 -2.16
N LYS A 100 2.10 -3.01 -1.65
CA LYS A 100 2.01 -1.69 -1.01
C LYS A 100 3.03 -0.73 -1.60
N CYS A 101 2.69 0.56 -1.62
CA CYS A 101 3.63 1.60 -2.02
C CYS A 101 4.53 1.98 -0.84
N VAL A 102 5.84 1.76 -0.97
CA VAL A 102 6.84 2.14 0.04
C VAL A 102 7.89 3.01 -0.63
N ASN A 103 8.06 4.25 -0.17
CA ASN A 103 9.02 5.21 -0.72
C ASN A 103 8.89 5.39 -2.25
N GLY A 104 7.66 5.40 -2.77
CA GLY A 104 7.36 5.59 -4.19
C GLY A 104 7.65 4.37 -5.07
N ARG A 105 7.85 3.19 -4.48
CA ARG A 105 8.00 1.92 -5.20
C ARG A 105 7.09 0.86 -4.61
N CYS A 106 6.54 0.03 -5.48
CA CYS A 106 5.76 -1.11 -5.08
C CYS A 106 6.67 -2.16 -4.42
N ALA A 107 6.24 -2.61 -3.24
CA ALA A 107 6.84 -3.70 -2.48
C ALA A 107 5.75 -4.69 -2.07
N MET A 108 6.13 -5.96 -1.90
CA MET A 108 5.20 -6.98 -1.42
C MET A 108 4.80 -6.69 0.03
N ASP A 109 3.50 -6.61 0.28
CA ASP A 109 2.97 -6.64 1.63
C ASP A 109 2.72 -8.10 2.05
N ARG A 110 3.76 -8.73 2.60
CA ARG A 110 3.66 -10.12 3.09
C ARG A 110 2.65 -10.29 4.23
N CYS A 111 2.20 -9.18 4.82
CA CYS A 111 1.20 -9.18 5.87
C CYS A 111 -0.23 -8.94 5.33
N ALA A 112 -0.40 -8.74 4.02
CA ALA A 112 -1.71 -8.59 3.42
C ALA A 112 -2.55 -9.86 3.62
N GLY A 113 -3.67 -9.74 4.34
CA GLY A 113 -4.56 -10.86 4.68
C GLY A 113 -4.06 -11.76 5.82
N VAL A 114 -2.92 -11.44 6.45
CA VAL A 114 -2.44 -12.17 7.62
C VAL A 114 -3.14 -11.64 8.87
N SER A 115 -3.76 -12.54 9.63
CA SER A 115 -4.38 -12.23 10.92
C SER A 115 -3.55 -12.86 12.03
N CYS A 116 -2.99 -12.02 12.91
CA CYS A 116 -2.17 -12.46 14.05
C CYS A 116 -2.96 -12.43 15.35
N GLY A 117 -2.43 -13.11 16.38
CA GLY A 117 -3.01 -13.07 17.73
C GLY A 117 -2.95 -11.67 18.36
N LEU A 118 -3.68 -11.48 19.47
CA LEU A 118 -3.81 -10.18 20.16
C LEU A 118 -2.48 -9.58 20.63
N THR A 119 -1.48 -10.41 20.90
CA THR A 119 -0.14 -10.00 21.38
C THR A 119 0.93 -10.18 20.31
N GLU A 120 0.53 -10.30 19.05
CA GLU A 120 1.41 -10.57 17.93
C GLU A 120 1.30 -9.49 16.85
N LEU A 121 2.43 -9.19 16.19
CA LEU A 121 2.48 -8.39 14.98
C LEU A 121 3.01 -9.22 13.82
N CYS A 122 2.43 -9.01 12.65
CA CYS A 122 2.96 -9.56 11.42
C CYS A 122 4.24 -8.81 11.02
N LEU A 123 5.34 -9.55 10.95
CA LEU A 123 6.63 -9.10 10.43
C LEU A 123 7.01 -10.02 9.27
N ASP A 124 7.09 -9.45 8.07
CA ASP A 124 7.48 -10.17 6.85
C ASP A 124 6.64 -11.45 6.60
N GLY A 125 5.35 -11.41 6.93
CA GLY A 125 4.41 -12.53 6.77
C GLY A 125 4.39 -13.53 7.93
N THR A 126 5.18 -13.28 8.99
CA THR A 126 5.20 -14.13 10.19
C THR A 126 4.63 -13.38 11.39
N CYS A 127 3.70 -13.98 12.10
CA CYS A 127 3.21 -13.43 13.37
C CYS A 127 4.26 -13.63 14.45
N THR A 128 4.64 -12.53 15.10
CA THR A 128 5.69 -12.49 16.12
C THR A 128 5.16 -11.84 17.37
N ASN A 129 5.43 -12.45 18.53
CA ASN A 129 5.00 -11.87 19.80
C ASN A 129 5.71 -10.54 20.05
N VAL A 130 4.95 -9.51 20.40
CA VAL A 130 5.49 -8.16 20.63
C VAL A 130 5.65 -7.82 22.09
N THR A 131 5.20 -8.67 23.02
CA THR A 131 5.33 -8.41 24.46
C THR A 131 6.79 -8.23 24.83
N ASP A 132 7.07 -7.24 25.69
CA ASP A 132 8.43 -6.87 26.14
C ASP A 132 9.38 -6.36 25.03
N ARG A 133 8.92 -6.24 23.78
CA ARG A 133 9.73 -5.68 22.70
C ARG A 133 9.99 -4.20 22.95
N PHE A 134 11.21 -3.77 22.65
CA PHE A 134 11.57 -2.36 22.71
C PHE A 134 10.68 -1.53 21.78
N CYS A 135 10.15 -0.42 22.29
CA CYS A 135 9.33 0.53 21.55
C CYS A 135 9.71 1.96 21.93
N LEU A 136 9.50 2.90 21.00
CA LEU A 136 9.60 4.34 21.25
C LEU A 136 8.21 4.96 21.43
N ALA A 137 7.19 4.39 20.80
CA ALA A 137 5.81 4.82 20.92
C ALA A 137 4.83 3.64 20.75
N SER A 138 3.57 3.80 21.17
CA SER A 138 2.56 2.72 21.10
C SER A 138 2.30 2.23 19.67
N PHE A 139 2.53 3.06 18.64
CA PHE A 139 2.37 2.61 17.25
C PHE A 139 3.37 1.50 16.88
N ASP A 140 4.52 1.39 17.56
CA ASP A 140 5.51 0.33 17.35
C ASP A 140 4.99 -1.05 17.84
N CYS A 141 4.02 -1.04 18.76
CA CYS A 141 3.50 -2.22 19.45
C CYS A 141 2.23 -2.79 18.78
N GLY A 142 1.64 -2.06 17.84
CA GLY A 142 0.41 -2.46 17.16
C GLY A 142 -0.86 -1.91 17.82
N PRO A 143 -2.04 -2.28 17.31
CA PRO A 143 -3.31 -1.67 17.70
C PRO A 143 -3.83 -2.10 19.08
N THR A 144 -3.31 -3.18 19.66
CA THR A 144 -3.80 -3.82 20.89
C THR A 144 -2.85 -3.67 22.08
N MET A 145 -1.68 -3.05 21.88
CA MET A 145 -0.60 -3.00 22.86
C MET A 145 -0.06 -1.56 23.00
N ASP A 146 0.34 -1.19 24.23
CA ASP A 146 0.85 0.14 24.57
C ASP A 146 2.36 0.09 24.82
N CYS A 147 3.05 1.17 24.44
CA CYS A 147 4.45 1.34 24.80
C CYS A 147 4.58 1.93 26.20
N VAL A 148 4.94 1.09 27.18
CA VAL A 148 5.10 1.47 28.59
C VAL A 148 6.52 1.13 29.03
N ASN A 149 7.25 2.14 29.52
CA ASN A 149 8.66 2.01 29.93
C ASN A 149 9.55 1.44 28.80
N ASN A 150 9.36 1.92 27.57
CA ASN A 150 10.04 1.45 26.35
C ASN A 150 9.81 -0.04 26.04
N LYS A 151 8.74 -0.63 26.54
CA LYS A 151 8.35 -2.01 26.27
C LYS A 151 6.89 -2.08 25.86
N CYS A 152 6.60 -2.91 24.87
CA CYS A 152 5.22 -3.21 24.51
C CYS A 152 4.56 -4.06 25.59
N GLN A 153 3.46 -3.57 26.12
CA GLN A 153 2.64 -4.23 27.14
C GLN A 153 1.19 -4.21 26.68
N ASP A 154 0.36 -5.12 27.20
CA ASP A 154 -1.07 -5.13 26.87
C ASP A 154 -1.71 -3.80 27.28
N SER A 155 -2.30 -3.09 26.32
CA SER A 155 -3.02 -1.83 26.58
C SER A 155 -4.23 -2.05 27.50
N GLY A 156 -4.65 -3.31 27.63
CA GLY A 156 -5.88 -3.69 28.29
C GLY A 156 -7.09 -3.09 27.59
N ILE A 157 -7.00 -2.73 26.30
CA ILE A 157 -8.13 -2.16 25.55
C ILE A 157 -9.23 -3.21 25.37
N LEU A 158 -8.88 -4.48 25.26
CA LEU A 158 -9.86 -5.57 25.28
C LEU A 158 -10.49 -5.80 26.67
N SER A 159 -9.81 -5.36 27.74
CA SER A 159 -10.26 -5.49 29.13
C SER A 159 -10.82 -4.18 29.70
N LYS A 160 -10.70 -3.05 28.98
CA LYS A 160 -11.31 -1.77 29.32
C LYS A 160 -12.63 -1.64 28.59
N PRO A 161 -13.75 -1.52 29.31
CA PRO A 161 -15.02 -1.24 28.69
C PRO A 161 -14.98 0.12 27.98
N ILE A 162 -15.50 0.18 26.75
CA ILE A 162 -15.72 1.44 26.05
C ILE A 162 -16.91 2.11 26.73
N CYS A 163 -16.64 3.16 27.51
CA CYS A 163 -17.68 3.94 28.19
C CYS A 163 -17.91 5.30 27.50
N SER A 164 -19.18 5.66 27.28
CA SER A 164 -19.60 7.05 27.03
C SER A 164 -20.07 7.67 28.35
N CYS A 165 -19.13 8.14 29.17
CA CYS A 165 -19.44 8.84 30.42
C CYS A 165 -19.50 10.36 30.23
N ASP A 166 -20.23 11.05 31.11
CA ASP A 166 -20.20 12.52 31.17
C ASP A 166 -18.81 13.04 31.60
N PRO A 167 -18.43 14.30 31.28
CA PRO A 167 -17.11 14.87 31.61
C PRO A 167 -16.74 14.86 33.11
N ASP A 168 -17.73 14.82 34.00
CA ASP A 168 -17.58 14.76 35.46
C ASP A 168 -17.46 13.32 36.01
N GLN A 169 -17.48 12.32 35.12
CA GLN A 169 -17.47 10.90 35.49
C GLN A 169 -16.18 10.20 35.05
N VAL A 170 -15.94 9.03 35.63
CA VAL A 170 -14.87 8.09 35.33
C VAL A 170 -15.46 6.71 35.03
N CYS A 171 -14.93 6.06 34.00
CA CYS A 171 -15.31 4.71 33.57
C CYS A 171 -14.62 3.68 34.48
N ASN A 172 -15.40 2.89 35.20
CA ASN A 172 -14.93 1.79 36.01
C ASN A 172 -14.69 0.53 35.17
N ILE A 173 -14.00 -0.44 35.76
CA ILE A 173 -13.62 -1.71 35.12
C ILE A 173 -14.86 -2.56 34.75
N ASP A 174 -15.98 -2.39 35.44
CA ASP A 174 -17.26 -3.05 35.14
C ASP A 174 -18.09 -2.34 34.04
N GLY A 175 -17.57 -1.23 33.50
CA GLY A 175 -18.24 -0.42 32.49
C GLY A 175 -19.24 0.60 33.07
N SER A 176 -19.32 0.71 34.40
CA SER A 176 -20.14 1.73 35.05
C SER A 176 -19.43 3.09 35.07
N CYS A 177 -20.19 4.18 34.95
CA CYS A 177 -19.66 5.53 35.12
C CYS A 177 -19.93 6.03 36.54
N THR A 178 -18.89 6.41 37.28
CA THR A 178 -19.03 7.03 38.61
C THR A 178 -18.49 8.46 38.59
N ARG A 179 -19.07 9.35 39.42
CA ARG A 179 -18.55 10.72 39.52
C ARG A 179 -17.13 10.72 40.08
N LYS A 180 -16.30 11.61 39.56
CA LYS A 180 -14.97 11.88 40.14
C LYS A 180 -15.14 12.23 41.63
N PRO A 181 -14.38 11.62 42.54
CA PRO A 181 -14.45 11.97 43.95
C PRO A 181 -14.05 13.45 44.07
N THR A 182 -14.98 14.28 44.51
CA THR A 182 -14.68 15.65 44.91
C THR A 182 -13.76 15.58 46.12
N THR A 183 -12.46 15.82 45.91
CA THR A 183 -11.58 16.29 46.98
C THR A 183 -12.16 17.61 47.46
N GLN A 184 -13.02 17.50 48.47
CA GLN A 184 -13.54 18.64 49.20
C GLN A 184 -12.33 19.27 49.92
N PRO A 185 -11.93 20.50 49.59
CA PRO A 185 -10.94 21.17 50.42
C PRO A 185 -11.58 21.36 51.79
N THR A 186 -11.02 20.69 52.80
CA THR A 186 -11.34 20.95 54.19
C THR A 186 -11.11 22.43 54.44
N ALA A 187 -12.20 23.18 54.57
CA ALA A 187 -12.14 24.57 54.99
C ALA A 187 -11.47 24.61 56.38
N LEU A 188 -10.25 25.16 56.43
CA LEU A 188 -9.60 25.56 57.67
C LEU A 188 -10.53 26.57 58.36
N LYS A 189 -11.24 26.14 59.41
CA LYS A 189 -11.82 27.07 60.39
C LYS A 189 -10.65 27.69 61.15
N LEU A 190 -10.30 28.93 60.83
CA LEU A 190 -9.56 29.78 61.76
C LEU A 190 -10.51 30.16 62.90
N ASN A 191 -10.16 29.75 64.12
CA ASN A 191 -10.57 30.42 65.36
C ASN A 191 -9.57 31.54 65.66
#